data_AF-A0A7X8IEW4-F1
#
_entry.id   AF-A0A7X8IEW4-F1
#
_cell.length_a   1.000
_cell.length_b   1.000
_cell.length_c   1.000
_cell.angle_alpha   90.00
_cell.angle_beta   90.00
_cell.angle_gamma   90.00
#
_symmetry.space_group_name_H-M   'P 1'
#
loop_
_entity.id
_entity.type
_entity.pdbx_description
1 polymer ?
#
loop_
_entity_poly.entity_id
_entity_poly.type
_entity_poly.pdbx_seq_one_letter_code
_entity_poly.pdbx_strand_id
1 'polypeptide(L)'
;MKKTLCGLCILALVSLSVPLHAEYISSISGADITSTFASGQLTLSDTIELVIQYESGSQMAVSDASFVLNAVLLADNSAGGMASGVFGSGTVVITAADSSVLLSGVLQELTLESLNEGMLLGGSGIVTLDAGSLKSEIAPGYNSGELVSILFQIDPAPISDFTADFTASANLTIMPVPEPATLMMLGLGGVVGLLGRKRG
;
A
#
# COMPACT_ATOMS: atom_id res chain seq x y z
N MET A 1 35.16 -58.90 34.39
CA MET A 1 33.98 -58.09 34.78
C MET A 1 34.49 -56.70 35.18
N LYS A 2 34.30 -55.69 34.33
CA LYS A 2 34.72 -54.30 34.53
C LYS A 2 33.57 -53.36 34.15
N LYS A 3 33.58 -52.20 34.79
CA LYS A 3 32.45 -51.31 35.12
C LYS A 3 31.97 -50.41 33.96
N THR A 4 30.68 -50.08 34.05
CA THR A 4 29.91 -48.90 33.62
C THR A 4 30.65 -47.61 33.21
N LEU A 5 30.23 -46.98 32.09
CA LEU A 5 29.78 -45.57 31.92
C LEU A 5 29.47 -45.33 30.42
N CYS A 6 28.23 -45.00 30.03
CA CYS A 6 27.72 -43.63 29.82
C CYS A 6 28.22 -42.98 28.51
N GLY A 7 27.33 -42.88 27.53
CA GLY A 7 27.53 -42.19 26.26
C GLY A 7 26.18 -41.68 25.75
N LEU A 8 25.75 -40.58 26.36
CA LEU A 8 24.52 -39.83 26.12
C LEU A 8 24.52 -39.20 24.71
N CYS A 9 23.33 -39.14 24.08
CA CYS A 9 22.87 -38.12 23.12
C CYS A 9 23.77 -37.71 21.95
N ILE A 10 23.37 -38.07 20.72
CA ILE A 10 23.17 -37.07 19.65
C ILE A 10 21.84 -37.39 18.95
N LEU A 11 20.80 -36.78 19.49
CA LEU A 11 19.54 -36.52 18.80
C LEU A 11 19.87 -35.51 17.68
N ALA A 12 20.22 -35.98 16.49
CA ALA A 12 20.33 -35.11 15.33
C ALA A 12 18.90 -34.80 14.84
N LEU A 13 18.18 -33.98 15.61
CA LEU A 13 17.12 -33.16 15.02
C LEU A 13 17.82 -32.25 14.03
N VAL A 14 17.76 -32.65 12.76
CA VAL A 14 17.89 -31.72 11.65
C VAL A 14 16.82 -30.68 11.89
N SER A 15 17.21 -29.56 12.48
CA SER A 15 16.48 -28.32 12.41
C SER A 15 16.27 -28.08 10.94
N LEU A 16 15.05 -28.37 10.47
CA LEU A 16 14.50 -27.77 9.27
C LEU A 16 14.68 -26.27 9.48
N SER A 17 15.73 -25.71 8.90
CA SER A 17 15.83 -24.30 8.60
C SER A 17 14.74 -24.05 7.57
N VAL A 18 13.50 -23.99 8.04
CA VAL A 18 12.45 -23.29 7.32
C VAL A 18 13.03 -21.90 7.13
N PRO A 19 13.15 -21.38 5.89
CA PRO A 19 13.50 -19.97 5.74
C PRO A 19 12.53 -19.19 6.63
N LEU A 20 13.08 -18.40 7.55
CA LEU A 20 12.29 -17.39 8.25
C LEU A 20 11.49 -16.67 7.16
N HIS A 21 10.17 -16.61 7.33
CA HIS A 21 9.35 -15.84 6.41
C HIS A 21 9.97 -14.46 6.24
N ALA A 22 10.07 -14.01 4.99
CA ALA A 22 10.31 -12.61 4.70
C ALA A 22 9.29 -11.80 5.51
N GLU A 23 9.80 -10.84 6.25
CA GLU A 23 9.00 -9.90 7.01
C GLU A 23 7.97 -9.25 6.08
N TYR A 24 6.72 -9.08 6.53
CA TYR A 24 5.71 -8.50 5.67
C TYR A 24 5.82 -6.99 5.59
N ILE A 25 5.50 -6.45 4.42
CA ILE A 25 5.41 -5.01 4.18
C ILE A 25 4.20 -4.46 4.94
N SER A 26 4.43 -3.44 5.78
CA SER A 26 3.36 -2.69 6.45
C SER A 26 2.98 -1.42 5.71
N SER A 27 3.93 -0.77 5.03
CA SER A 27 3.64 0.38 4.16
C SER A 27 4.71 0.61 3.11
N ILE A 28 4.30 1.24 2.00
CA ILE A 28 5.19 1.72 0.94
C ILE A 28 4.90 3.21 0.76
N SER A 29 5.90 4.06 0.95
CA SER A 29 5.72 5.52 0.87
C SER A 29 6.68 6.17 -0.12
N GLY A 30 6.18 7.23 -0.75
CA GLY A 30 6.94 8.12 -1.64
C GLY A 30 6.54 9.57 -1.39
N ALA A 31 7.46 10.49 -1.63
CA ALA A 31 7.26 11.92 -1.38
C ALA A 31 7.64 12.74 -2.61
N ASP A 32 7.13 13.98 -2.65
CA ASP A 32 7.41 14.98 -3.68
C ASP A 32 7.11 14.49 -5.12
N ILE A 33 6.04 13.72 -5.28
CA ILE A 33 5.63 13.17 -6.57
C ILE A 33 4.92 14.25 -7.38
N THR A 34 5.43 14.55 -8.58
CA THR A 34 4.74 15.44 -9.50
C THR A 34 3.37 14.88 -9.90
N SER A 35 2.33 15.71 -9.69
CA SER A 35 0.95 15.42 -10.05
C SER A 35 0.44 16.44 -11.07
N THR A 36 -0.31 15.97 -12.05
CA THR A 36 -1.01 16.79 -13.04
C THR A 36 -2.44 16.32 -13.17
N PHE A 37 -3.37 17.27 -13.19
CA PHE A 37 -4.74 17.01 -13.63
C PHE A 37 -4.97 17.78 -14.92
N ALA A 38 -5.30 17.05 -15.98
CA ALA A 38 -5.60 17.65 -17.26
C ALA A 38 -6.68 16.86 -17.98
N SER A 39 -7.63 17.55 -18.59
CA SER A 39 -8.67 16.93 -19.43
C SER A 39 -9.42 15.77 -18.74
N GLY A 40 -9.68 15.87 -17.44
CA GLY A 40 -10.39 14.83 -16.67
C GLY A 40 -9.52 13.65 -16.23
N GLN A 41 -8.20 13.71 -16.45
CA GLN A 41 -7.25 12.68 -16.04
C GLN A 41 -6.30 13.23 -14.97
N LEU A 42 -6.18 12.51 -13.86
CA LEU A 42 -5.17 12.70 -12.84
C LEU A 42 -3.98 11.77 -13.12
N THR A 43 -2.78 12.34 -13.16
CA THR A 43 -1.51 11.62 -13.36
C THR A 43 -0.55 12.02 -12.26
N LEU A 44 -0.05 11.05 -11.49
CA LEU A 44 1.09 11.21 -10.60
C LEU A 44 2.24 10.44 -11.24
N SER A 45 3.34 11.10 -11.56
CA SER A 45 4.47 10.46 -12.23
C SER A 45 5.78 11.13 -11.85
N ASP A 46 6.68 10.36 -11.24
CA ASP A 46 8.00 10.88 -10.88
C ASP A 46 9.04 9.76 -10.68
N THR A 47 10.30 10.15 -10.55
CA THR A 47 11.41 9.28 -10.10
C THR A 47 11.79 9.67 -8.68
N ILE A 48 11.50 8.78 -7.73
CA ILE A 48 11.57 9.07 -6.29
C ILE A 48 12.40 8.03 -5.56
N GLU A 49 12.81 8.36 -4.33
CA GLU A 49 13.17 7.34 -3.36
C GLU A 49 11.90 6.75 -2.75
N LEU A 50 11.74 5.43 -2.89
CA LEU A 50 10.64 4.69 -2.28
C LEU A 50 11.10 4.14 -0.93
N VAL A 51 10.29 4.34 0.11
CA VAL A 51 10.55 3.76 1.44
C VAL A 51 9.56 2.63 1.70
N ILE A 52 10.09 1.42 1.87
CA ILE A 52 9.33 0.23 2.24
C ILE A 52 9.53 0.02 3.73
N GLN A 53 8.44 0.06 4.48
CA GLN A 53 8.39 -0.23 5.91
C GLN A 53 7.85 -1.64 6.10
N TYR A 54 8.53 -2.41 6.94
CA TYR A 54 8.10 -3.75 7.32
C TYR A 54 7.56 -3.78 8.76
N GLU A 55 6.77 -4.82 9.08
CA GLU A 55 6.04 -4.96 10.35
C GLU A 55 6.91 -4.95 11.63
N SER A 56 8.19 -5.34 11.56
CA SER A 56 9.14 -5.28 12.69
C SER A 56 9.64 -3.88 12.99
N GLY A 57 9.37 -2.90 12.11
CA GLY A 57 9.92 -1.56 12.20
C GLY A 57 11.15 -1.35 11.29
N SER A 58 11.64 -2.37 10.60
CA SER A 58 12.74 -2.21 9.63
C SER A 58 12.29 -1.45 8.37
N GLN A 59 13.23 -0.74 7.73
CA GLN A 59 12.98 0.03 6.51
C GLN A 59 13.98 -0.34 5.41
N MET A 60 13.51 -0.34 4.18
CA MET A 60 14.33 -0.45 2.97
C MET A 60 14.03 0.73 2.06
N ALA A 61 15.06 1.47 1.67
CA ALA A 61 14.97 2.51 0.66
C ALA A 61 15.29 1.90 -0.71
N VAL A 62 14.49 2.25 -1.72
CA VAL A 62 14.74 1.94 -3.13
C VAL A 62 14.93 3.26 -3.85
N SER A 63 16.18 3.60 -4.16
CA SER A 63 16.53 4.82 -4.88
C SER A 63 16.13 4.72 -6.36
N ASP A 64 15.85 5.88 -6.96
CA ASP A 64 15.54 6.04 -8.39
C ASP A 64 14.38 5.14 -8.86
N ALA A 65 13.39 4.93 -8.00
CA ALA A 65 12.18 4.19 -8.35
C ALA A 65 11.24 5.09 -9.16
N SER A 66 10.81 4.61 -10.33
CA SER A 66 9.77 5.27 -11.12
C SER A 66 8.40 4.91 -10.55
N PHE A 67 7.64 5.93 -10.17
CA PHE A 67 6.26 5.80 -9.74
C PHE A 67 5.33 6.39 -10.80
N VAL A 68 4.28 5.65 -11.16
CA VAL A 68 3.21 6.14 -12.04
C VAL A 68 1.85 5.73 -11.50
N LEU A 69 0.98 6.69 -11.24
CA LEU A 69 -0.45 6.50 -11.02
C LEU A 69 -1.22 7.33 -12.04
N ASN A 70 -2.13 6.68 -12.76
CA ASN A 70 -3.08 7.36 -13.64
C ASN A 70 -4.50 7.06 -13.16
N ALA A 71 -5.38 8.04 -13.18
CA ALA A 71 -6.79 7.88 -12.83
C ALA A 71 -7.67 8.82 -13.63
N VAL A 72 -8.91 8.41 -13.90
CA VAL A 72 -9.89 9.23 -14.64
C VAL A 72 -10.95 9.74 -13.67
N LEU A 73 -11.30 11.01 -13.77
CA LEU A 73 -12.42 11.60 -13.03
C LEU A 73 -13.73 10.94 -13.48
N LEU A 74 -14.37 10.23 -12.56
CA LEU A 74 -15.66 9.57 -12.78
C LEU A 74 -16.82 10.48 -12.40
N ALA A 75 -16.67 11.26 -11.33
CA ALA A 75 -17.66 12.20 -10.86
C ALA A 75 -17.00 13.44 -10.25
N ASP A 76 -17.42 14.62 -10.70
CA ASP A 76 -17.14 15.89 -10.02
C ASP A 76 -18.30 16.19 -9.06
N ASN A 77 -18.03 16.07 -7.76
CA ASN A 77 -18.96 16.32 -6.66
C ASN A 77 -18.74 17.70 -6.03
N SER A 78 -18.00 18.59 -6.70
CA SER A 78 -17.65 19.89 -6.16
C SER A 78 -18.89 20.75 -5.91
N ALA A 79 -18.95 21.38 -4.74
CA ALA A 79 -20.09 22.17 -4.31
C ALA A 79 -19.67 23.29 -3.35
N GLY A 80 -20.34 24.44 -3.44
CA GLY A 80 -20.11 25.55 -2.51
C GLY A 80 -18.67 26.11 -2.52
N GLY A 81 -17.94 25.97 -3.63
CA GLY A 81 -16.55 26.40 -3.75
C GLY A 81 -15.52 25.41 -3.19
N MET A 82 -15.94 24.20 -2.81
CA MET A 82 -15.05 23.13 -2.39
C MET A 82 -14.94 22.07 -3.47
N ALA A 83 -13.72 21.83 -3.96
CA ALA A 83 -13.45 20.77 -4.91
C ALA A 83 -13.64 19.39 -4.24
N SER A 84 -14.40 18.50 -4.87
CA SER A 84 -14.57 17.10 -4.45
C SER A 84 -14.77 16.23 -5.68
N GLY A 85 -13.97 15.18 -5.82
CA GLY A 85 -13.94 14.38 -7.04
C GLY A 85 -13.67 12.92 -6.76
N VAL A 86 -14.37 12.04 -7.48
CA VAL A 86 -14.14 10.60 -7.45
C VAL A 86 -13.43 10.19 -8.73
N PHE A 87 -12.29 9.56 -8.58
CA PHE A 87 -11.44 9.06 -9.64
C PHE A 87 -11.40 7.54 -9.61
N GLY A 88 -11.24 6.91 -10.77
CA GLY A 88 -11.12 5.46 -10.88
C GLY A 88 -10.66 5.03 -12.25
N SER A 89 -10.83 3.74 -12.56
CA SER A 89 -10.32 3.12 -13.80
C SER A 89 -8.83 3.38 -14.02
N GLY A 90 -8.09 3.43 -12.91
CA GLY A 90 -6.70 3.84 -12.92
C GLY A 90 -5.73 2.69 -12.81
N THR A 91 -4.45 2.99 -13.00
CA THR A 91 -3.35 2.03 -12.86
C THR A 91 -2.30 2.60 -11.94
N VAL A 92 -1.71 1.76 -11.10
CA VAL A 92 -0.54 2.09 -10.27
C VAL A 92 0.59 1.15 -10.67
N VAL A 93 1.76 1.72 -10.96
CA VAL A 93 2.98 0.95 -11.27
C VAL A 93 4.17 1.59 -10.57
N ILE A 94 4.97 0.76 -9.93
CA ILE A 94 6.23 1.10 -9.30
C ILE A 94 7.32 0.23 -9.93
N THR A 95 8.34 0.87 -10.48
CA THR A 95 9.41 0.24 -11.22
C THR A 95 10.75 0.65 -10.62
N ALA A 96 11.67 -0.30 -10.42
CA ALA A 96 13.02 0.00 -9.96
C ALA A 96 13.86 0.68 -11.06
N ALA A 97 15.02 1.22 -10.70
CA ALA A 97 15.95 1.85 -11.64
C ALA A 97 16.37 0.93 -12.82
N ASP A 98 16.38 -0.39 -12.60
CA ASP A 98 16.69 -1.40 -13.63
C ASP A 98 15.50 -1.78 -14.52
N SER A 99 14.39 -1.05 -14.42
CA SER A 99 13.12 -1.30 -15.13
C SER A 99 12.35 -2.55 -14.67
N SER A 100 12.75 -3.21 -13.57
CA SER A 100 11.96 -4.30 -13.00
C SER A 100 10.72 -3.77 -12.26
N VAL A 101 9.57 -4.45 -12.43
CA VAL A 101 8.32 -4.07 -11.74
C VAL A 101 8.40 -4.52 -10.29
N LEU A 102 8.42 -3.54 -9.38
CA LEU A 102 8.40 -3.77 -7.93
C LEU A 102 6.97 -4.06 -7.45
N LEU A 103 6.02 -3.25 -7.89
CA LEU A 103 4.61 -3.40 -7.56
C LEU A 103 3.75 -2.81 -8.67
N SER A 104 2.63 -3.45 -8.97
CA SER A 104 1.65 -2.96 -9.94
C SER A 104 0.24 -3.35 -9.53
N GLY A 105 -0.74 -2.56 -9.95
CA GLY A 105 -2.12 -2.75 -9.57
C GLY A 105 -3.11 -1.86 -10.31
N VAL A 106 -4.39 -2.12 -10.06
CA VAL A 106 -5.52 -1.34 -10.58
C VAL A 106 -6.08 -0.45 -9.47
N LEU A 107 -6.18 0.84 -9.74
CA LEU A 107 -6.90 1.78 -8.87
C LEU A 107 -8.40 1.58 -9.05
N GLN A 108 -9.05 1.15 -7.98
CA GLN A 108 -10.50 0.96 -7.96
C GLN A 108 -11.20 2.31 -7.80
N GLU A 109 -10.80 3.05 -6.78
CA GLU A 109 -11.37 4.34 -6.43
C GLU A 109 -10.31 5.21 -5.75
N LEU A 110 -10.31 6.49 -6.05
CA LEU A 110 -9.58 7.54 -5.35
C LEU A 110 -10.52 8.73 -5.20
N THR A 111 -10.82 9.09 -3.96
CA THR A 111 -11.58 10.31 -3.67
C THR A 111 -10.60 11.42 -3.33
N LEU A 112 -10.75 12.57 -3.96
CA LEU A 112 -10.02 13.79 -3.64
C LEU A 112 -10.98 14.84 -3.10
N GLU A 113 -10.61 15.48 -2.00
CA GLU A 113 -11.38 16.55 -1.36
C GLU A 113 -10.49 17.74 -1.06
N SER A 114 -11.04 18.93 -1.31
CA SER A 114 -10.44 20.21 -0.97
C SER A 114 -10.27 20.35 0.54
N LEU A 115 -9.06 20.69 0.94
CA LEU A 115 -8.70 21.07 2.29
C LEU A 115 -8.23 22.52 2.28
N ASN A 116 -8.41 23.20 3.41
CA ASN A 116 -7.94 24.57 3.61
C ASN A 116 -8.40 25.52 2.47
N GLU A 117 -9.71 25.55 2.20
CA GLU A 117 -10.33 26.44 1.20
C GLU A 117 -9.82 26.25 -0.25
N GLY A 118 -9.43 25.04 -0.64
CA GLY A 118 -8.96 24.74 -2.01
C GLY A 118 -7.47 24.94 -2.21
N MET A 119 -6.72 25.23 -1.14
CA MET A 119 -5.27 25.35 -1.17
C MET A 119 -4.56 23.98 -1.22
N LEU A 120 -5.22 22.94 -0.72
CA LEU A 120 -4.72 21.58 -0.65
C LEU A 120 -5.81 20.61 -1.11
N LEU A 121 -5.42 19.46 -1.65
CA LEU A 121 -6.32 18.31 -1.77
C LEU A 121 -5.84 17.20 -0.85
N GLY A 122 -6.77 16.62 -0.09
CA GLY A 122 -6.58 15.35 0.59
C GLY A 122 -7.19 14.24 -0.24
N GLY A 123 -6.47 13.13 -0.37
CA GLY A 123 -6.90 11.97 -1.14
C GLY A 123 -6.85 10.68 -0.33
N SER A 124 -7.85 9.82 -0.54
CA SER A 124 -7.84 8.44 -0.08
C SER A 124 -8.43 7.52 -1.15
N GLY A 125 -7.89 6.31 -1.26
CA GLY A 125 -8.31 5.40 -2.32
C GLY A 125 -7.95 3.95 -2.06
N ILE A 126 -8.40 3.08 -2.95
CA ILE A 126 -8.17 1.63 -2.89
C ILE A 126 -7.55 1.17 -4.20
N VAL A 127 -6.46 0.41 -4.09
CA VAL A 127 -5.76 -0.22 -5.20
C VAL A 127 -5.78 -1.72 -4.99
N THR A 128 -6.11 -2.47 -6.03
CA THR A 128 -5.90 -3.92 -6.06
C THR A 128 -4.49 -4.20 -6.56
N LEU A 129 -3.72 -5.00 -5.81
CA LEU A 129 -2.31 -5.27 -6.07
C LEU A 129 -2.17 -6.57 -6.86
N ASP A 130 -1.71 -6.48 -8.10
CA ASP A 130 -1.77 -7.56 -9.08
C ASP A 130 -0.45 -8.32 -9.23
N ALA A 131 0.66 -7.61 -9.36
CA ALA A 131 1.96 -8.19 -9.69
C ALA A 131 3.14 -7.36 -9.19
N GLY A 132 4.35 -7.91 -9.30
CA GLY A 132 5.62 -7.28 -8.92
C GLY A 132 6.43 -8.13 -7.94
N SER A 133 7.73 -7.85 -7.81
CA SER A 133 8.61 -8.58 -6.88
C SER A 133 8.20 -8.40 -5.42
N LEU A 134 7.68 -7.23 -5.04
CA LEU A 134 7.22 -6.94 -3.68
C LEU A 134 5.90 -7.64 -3.33
N LYS A 135 5.16 -8.16 -4.31
CA LYS A 135 3.85 -8.81 -4.07
C LYS A 135 3.97 -10.03 -3.16
N SER A 136 5.06 -10.79 -3.24
CA SER A 136 5.30 -11.94 -2.35
C SER A 136 5.65 -11.55 -0.91
N GLU A 137 6.04 -10.30 -0.69
CA GLU A 137 6.38 -9.73 0.63
C GLU A 137 5.17 -9.07 1.30
N ILE A 138 4.02 -9.07 0.62
CA ILE A 138 2.74 -8.67 1.21
C ILE A 138 2.12 -9.90 1.87
N ALA A 139 1.56 -9.71 3.07
CA ALA A 139 0.95 -10.79 3.84
C ALA A 139 -0.12 -11.55 3.04
N PRO A 140 -0.15 -12.90 3.12
CA PRO A 140 -1.20 -13.69 2.46
C PRO A 140 -2.60 -13.23 2.89
N GLY A 141 -3.49 -13.05 1.90
CA GLY A 141 -4.85 -12.54 2.13
C GLY A 141 -4.97 -11.02 2.10
N TYR A 142 -3.91 -10.30 1.71
CA TYR A 142 -3.89 -8.85 1.50
C TYR A 142 -3.69 -8.58 0.00
N ASN A 143 -4.77 -8.71 -0.78
CA ASN A 143 -4.73 -8.47 -2.22
C ASN A 143 -5.06 -7.02 -2.62
N SER A 144 -5.44 -6.19 -1.65
CA SER A 144 -5.67 -4.76 -1.84
C SER A 144 -4.75 -3.95 -0.94
N GLY A 145 -4.36 -2.78 -1.43
CA GLY A 145 -3.72 -1.73 -0.66
C GLY A 145 -4.63 -0.51 -0.57
N GLU A 146 -4.70 0.11 0.59
CA GLU A 146 -5.29 1.42 0.76
C GLU A 146 -4.23 2.47 0.45
N LEU A 147 -4.58 3.41 -0.43
CA LEU A 147 -3.84 4.66 -0.61
C LEU A 147 -4.25 5.58 0.54
N VAL A 148 -3.44 5.57 1.60
CA VAL A 148 -3.68 6.38 2.78
C VAL A 148 -2.94 7.70 2.59
N SER A 149 -3.72 8.79 2.54
CA SER A 149 -3.25 10.17 2.57
C SER A 149 -2.40 10.57 1.37
N ILE A 150 -3.06 10.91 0.26
CA ILE A 150 -2.44 11.70 -0.80
C ILE A 150 -2.66 13.18 -0.48
N LEU A 151 -1.60 13.90 -0.12
CA LEU A 151 -1.71 15.35 0.07
C LEU A 151 -1.14 16.04 -1.16
N PHE A 152 -1.96 16.82 -1.84
CA PHE A 152 -1.54 17.61 -2.99
C PHE A 152 -1.37 19.08 -2.59
N GLN A 153 -0.19 19.63 -2.86
CA GLN A 153 0.04 21.07 -2.84
C GLN A 153 -0.15 21.62 -4.26
N ILE A 154 -1.23 22.37 -4.47
CA ILE A 154 -1.74 22.71 -5.80
C ILE A 154 -1.16 24.02 -6.33
N ASP A 155 -0.87 24.06 -7.63
CA ASP A 155 -0.52 25.25 -8.40
C ASP A 155 -1.21 25.21 -9.79
N PRO A 156 -2.13 26.14 -10.12
CA PRO A 156 -2.56 27.30 -9.32
C PRO A 156 -3.60 26.94 -8.25
N ALA A 157 -3.50 27.59 -7.08
CA ALA A 157 -4.47 27.52 -5.99
C ALA A 157 -5.24 28.85 -5.82
N PRO A 158 -6.46 28.84 -5.24
CA PRO A 158 -7.25 27.68 -4.84
C PRO A 158 -8.01 27.05 -6.01
N ILE A 159 -8.36 25.77 -5.89
CA ILE A 159 -9.30 25.10 -6.81
C ILE A 159 -10.69 24.99 -6.17
N SER A 160 -11.71 25.27 -6.97
CA SER A 160 -13.13 25.19 -6.57
C SER A 160 -13.83 23.94 -7.10
N ASP A 161 -13.29 23.34 -8.17
CA ASP A 161 -13.81 22.16 -8.85
C ASP A 161 -12.71 21.51 -9.73
N PHE A 162 -13.06 20.46 -10.49
CA PHE A 162 -12.16 19.76 -11.41
C PHE A 162 -12.41 20.14 -12.88
N THR A 163 -12.80 21.39 -13.15
CA THR A 163 -13.05 21.87 -14.53
C THR A 163 -11.81 22.46 -15.22
N ALA A 164 -10.81 22.89 -14.44
CA ALA A 164 -9.57 23.46 -14.92
C ALA A 164 -8.37 22.54 -14.66
N ASP A 165 -7.37 22.63 -15.54
CA ASP A 165 -6.12 21.90 -15.37
C ASP A 165 -5.32 22.46 -14.17
N PHE A 166 -4.62 21.59 -13.44
CA PHE A 166 -3.72 21.99 -12.36
C PHE A 166 -2.49 21.08 -12.27
N THR A 167 -1.45 21.58 -11.61
CA THR A 167 -0.29 20.80 -11.21
C THR A 167 -0.19 20.78 -9.69
N ALA A 168 0.45 19.75 -9.13
CA ALA A 168 0.66 19.66 -7.69
C ALA A 168 1.88 18.81 -7.34
N SER A 169 2.37 18.94 -6.11
CA SER A 169 3.27 17.96 -5.49
C SER A 169 2.49 17.07 -4.54
N ALA A 170 2.68 15.75 -4.62
CA ALA A 170 1.95 14.75 -3.88
C ALA A 170 2.87 13.85 -3.03
N ASN A 171 2.45 13.60 -1.78
CA ASN A 171 3.01 12.54 -0.96
C ASN A 171 2.05 11.35 -0.96
N LEU A 172 2.55 10.12 -1.01
CA LEU A 172 1.74 8.91 -1.10
C LEU A 172 2.21 7.89 -0.08
N THR A 173 1.27 7.23 0.58
CA THR A 173 1.53 6.00 1.33
C THR A 173 0.53 4.92 0.94
N ILE A 174 1.02 3.73 0.62
CA ILE A 174 0.24 2.54 0.33
C ILE A 174 0.34 1.61 1.54
N MET A 175 -0.79 1.22 2.11
CA MET A 175 -0.87 0.30 3.24
C MET A 175 -1.63 -0.95 2.82
N PRO A 176 -1.05 -2.17 2.87
CA PRO A 176 -1.78 -3.39 2.58
C PRO A 176 -2.99 -3.56 3.53
N VAL A 177 -4.15 -3.97 3.01
CA VAL A 177 -5.38 -4.17 3.79
C VAL A 177 -5.85 -5.62 3.67
N PRO A 178 -6.24 -6.29 4.79
CA PRO A 178 -6.72 -7.66 4.75
C PRO A 178 -8.08 -7.76 4.06
N GLU A 179 -8.29 -8.84 3.31
CA GLU A 179 -9.60 -9.14 2.75
C GLU A 179 -10.66 -9.34 3.87
N PRO A 180 -11.92 -8.91 3.65
CA PRO A 180 -13.00 -9.10 4.63
C PRO A 180 -13.19 -10.55 5.08
N ALA A 181 -12.95 -11.53 4.20
CA ALA A 181 -13.03 -12.95 4.53
C ALA A 181 -11.96 -13.38 5.55
N THR A 182 -10.75 -12.80 5.47
CA THR A 182 -9.65 -13.04 6.41
C THR A 182 -10.01 -12.52 7.80
N LEU A 183 -10.64 -11.34 7.89
CA LEU A 183 -11.13 -10.79 9.15
C LEU A 183 -12.22 -11.68 9.77
N MET A 184 -13.14 -12.21 8.96
CA MET A 184 -14.18 -13.12 9.43
C MET A 184 -13.60 -14.45 9.94
N MET A 185 -12.62 -15.02 9.24
CA MET A 185 -11.97 -16.27 9.66
C MET A 185 -11.13 -16.11 10.92
N LEU A 186 -10.47 -14.96 11.11
CA LEU A 186 -9.75 -14.64 12.35
C LEU A 186 -10.73 -14.50 13.53
N GLY A 187 -11.87 -13.83 13.31
CA GLY A 187 -12.94 -13.70 14.29
C GLY A 187 -13.58 -15.03 14.68
N LEU A 188 -13.83 -15.91 13.73
CA LEU A 188 -14.42 -17.23 13.97
C LEU A 188 -13.42 -18.21 14.61
N GLY A 189 -12.15 -18.19 14.20
CA GLY A 189 -11.08 -19.00 14.79
C GLY A 189 -10.84 -18.70 16.26
N GLY A 190 -10.90 -17.41 16.65
CA GLY A 190 -10.79 -16.99 18.06
C GLY A 190 -11.93 -17.50 18.94
N VAL A 191 -13.17 -17.51 18.42
CA VAL A 191 -14.35 -17.96 19.16
C VAL A 191 -14.37 -19.49 19.31
N VAL A 192 -14.01 -20.25 18.28
CA VAL A 192 -13.94 -21.71 18.36
C VAL A 192 -12.77 -22.16 19.25
N GLY A 193 -11.63 -21.47 19.20
CA GLY A 193 -10.48 -21.74 20.08
C GLY A 193 -10.75 -21.50 21.57
N LEU A 194 -11.55 -20.48 21.90
CA LEU A 194 -11.98 -20.20 23.28
C LEU A 194 -13.08 -21.14 23.78
N LEU A 195 -14.00 -21.55 22.90
CA LEU A 195 -15.05 -22.52 23.22
C LEU A 195 -14.50 -23.95 23.39
N GLY A 196 -13.43 -24.31 22.66
CA GLY A 196 -12.74 -25.59 22.81
C GLY A 196 -11.95 -25.74 24.11
N ARG A 197 -11.47 -24.62 24.70
CA ARG A 197 -10.74 -24.64 25.98
C ARG A 197 -11.62 -24.67 27.22
N LYS A 198 -12.92 -24.40 27.11
CA LYS A 198 -13.87 -24.41 28.24
C LYS A 198 -14.55 -25.77 28.46
N ARG A 199 -14.18 -26.80 27.69
CA ARG A 199 -14.66 -28.19 27.80
C ARG A 199 -13.50 -29.19 27.86
N GLY A 200 -12.56 -28.95 28.77
CA GLY A 200 -11.51 -29.88 29.18
C GLY A 200 -11.27 -29.74 30.67
#